data_AF-A0A349ZWQ1-F1
#
_entry.id   AF-A0A349ZWQ1-F1
#
_cell.length_a   1.000
_cell.length_b   1.000
_cell.length_c   1.000
_cell.angle_alpha   90.00
_cell.angle_beta   90.00
_cell.angle_gamma   90.00
#
_symmetry.space_group_name_H-M   'P 1'
#
loop_
_entity.id
_entity.type
_entity.pdbx_description
1 polymer ?
#
loop_
_entity_poly.entity_id
_entity_poly.type
_entity_poly.pdbx_seq_one_letter_code
_entity_poly.pdbx_strand_id
1 'polypeptide(L)'
;GALHAFADKYFDRKAVNICFFGDGAARQGSLHETFNMAMNWKLPVVFVVENNQYAMGTSVKRTANHEDIYKLGLGYEMPCLPVDAMDPEKVAEAAFEAIERARRGDGPTFIEARTYRYRGHSMSDAEPYRSKDEVAEHKKDDPIEIVKHRILENNWATEEELEKIDQQSKEFVEECVEFMEQSPYPDTEKIYDYVYAQEDYPFINKLENN
;
A
#
# COMPACT_ATOMS: atom_id res chain seq x y z
N GLY A 1 6.40 6.72 6.91
CA GLY A 1 5.77 5.97 8.01
C GLY A 1 6.34 6.33 9.38
N ALA A 2 7.50 5.80 9.77
CA ALA A 2 7.97 5.83 11.16
C ALA A 2 8.14 7.23 11.79
N LEU A 3 8.67 8.22 11.08
CA LEU A 3 8.85 9.56 11.66
C LEU A 3 7.53 10.30 11.91
N HIS A 4 6.49 10.04 11.11
CA HIS A 4 5.14 10.53 11.41
C HIS A 4 4.60 9.87 12.69
N ALA A 5 4.81 8.56 12.85
CA ALA A 5 4.45 7.85 14.08
C ALA A 5 5.21 8.36 15.31
N PHE A 6 6.48 8.75 15.14
CA PHE A 6 7.23 9.43 16.20
C PHE A 6 6.56 10.75 16.58
N ALA A 7 6.19 11.59 15.61
CA ALA A 7 5.48 12.83 15.89
C ALA A 7 4.13 12.58 16.59
N ASP A 8 3.35 11.61 16.12
CA ASP A 8 2.05 11.29 16.72
C ASP A 8 2.18 10.79 18.16
N LYS A 9 3.22 10.01 18.44
CA LYS A 9 3.58 9.61 19.81
C LYS A 9 4.03 10.80 20.65
N TYR A 10 4.92 11.64 20.11
CA TYR A 10 5.49 12.79 20.81
C TYR A 10 4.42 13.82 21.20
N PHE A 11 3.44 14.05 20.33
CA PHE A 11 2.32 14.98 20.53
C PHE A 11 1.06 14.33 21.12
N ASP A 12 1.14 13.07 21.57
CA ASP A 12 0.03 12.29 22.14
C ASP A 12 -1.28 12.31 21.31
N ARG A 13 -1.17 12.20 19.98
CA ARG A 13 -2.32 12.32 19.07
C ARG A 13 -3.21 11.09 19.02
N LYS A 14 -2.83 10.00 19.70
CA LYS A 14 -3.49 8.67 19.66
C LYS A 14 -3.65 8.10 18.25
N ALA A 15 -2.93 8.63 17.27
CA ALA A 15 -2.94 8.15 15.90
C ALA A 15 -2.02 6.95 15.71
N VAL A 16 -2.36 6.08 14.77
CA VAL A 16 -1.53 4.96 14.31
C VAL A 16 -1.24 5.16 12.84
N ASN A 17 0.03 5.05 12.46
CA ASN A 17 0.44 5.13 11.07
C ASN A 17 0.42 3.75 10.44
N ILE A 18 -0.11 3.63 9.23
CA ILE A 18 -0.01 2.39 8.44
C ILE A 18 0.90 2.69 7.25
N CYS A 19 1.95 1.90 7.09
CA CYS A 19 2.99 2.13 6.09
C CYS A 19 3.03 0.96 5.13
N PHE A 20 2.48 1.16 3.92
CA PHE A 20 2.47 0.19 2.83
C PHE A 20 3.72 0.28 1.97
N PHE A 21 4.19 -0.86 1.49
CA PHE A 21 5.29 -0.97 0.53
C PHE A 21 5.27 -2.35 -0.15
N GLY A 22 5.89 -2.47 -1.33
CA GLY A 22 5.97 -3.74 -2.04
C GLY A 22 7.08 -4.67 -1.55
N ASP A 23 6.99 -5.94 -1.94
CA ASP A 23 8.02 -6.99 -1.78
C ASP A 23 9.44 -6.54 -2.18
N GLY A 24 9.59 -5.82 -3.29
CA GLY A 24 10.88 -5.28 -3.74
C GLY A 24 11.44 -4.19 -2.82
N ALA A 25 10.57 -3.31 -2.32
CA ALA A 25 10.96 -2.26 -1.38
C ALA A 25 11.39 -2.84 -0.02
N ALA A 26 10.85 -4.02 0.36
CA ALA A 26 11.23 -4.70 1.58
C ALA A 26 12.70 -5.15 1.63
N ARG A 27 13.42 -5.07 0.51
CA ARG A 27 14.85 -5.41 0.40
C ARG A 27 15.79 -4.21 0.53
N GLN A 28 15.26 -3.01 0.73
CA GLN A 28 16.06 -1.81 0.91
C GLN A 28 16.62 -1.73 2.34
N GLY A 29 17.88 -1.30 2.49
CA GLY A 29 18.53 -1.12 3.80
C GLY A 29 17.79 -0.16 4.72
N SER A 30 17.12 0.84 4.15
CA SER A 30 16.29 1.80 4.89
C SER A 30 15.17 1.14 5.69
N LEU A 31 14.66 -0.02 5.26
CA LEU A 31 13.67 -0.79 6.04
C LEU A 31 14.27 -1.25 7.37
N HIS A 32 15.48 -1.80 7.33
CA HIS A 32 16.18 -2.34 8.49
C HIS A 32 16.50 -1.25 9.53
N GLU A 33 16.98 -0.10 9.06
CA GLU A 33 17.19 1.08 9.90
C GLU A 33 15.87 1.54 10.55
N THR A 34 14.81 1.60 9.74
CA THR A 34 13.47 2.02 10.20
C THR A 34 12.89 1.05 11.24
N PHE A 35 12.98 -0.26 11.02
CA PHE A 35 12.48 -1.28 11.94
C PHE A 35 13.18 -1.21 13.30
N ASN A 36 14.50 -1.08 13.28
CA ASN A 36 15.29 -0.92 14.51
C ASN A 36 14.83 0.31 15.32
N MET A 37 14.71 1.46 14.67
CA MET A 37 14.25 2.69 15.32
C MET A 37 12.81 2.58 15.84
N ALA A 38 11.89 2.03 15.03
CA ALA A 38 10.49 1.91 15.38
C ALA A 38 10.26 0.98 16.58
N MET A 39 10.99 -0.14 16.64
CA MET A 39 10.97 -1.04 17.80
C MET A 39 11.57 -0.40 19.04
N ASN A 40 12.77 0.17 18.92
CA ASN A 40 13.48 0.80 20.04
C ASN A 40 12.64 1.90 20.70
N TRP A 41 11.93 2.69 19.89
CA TRP A 41 11.09 3.78 20.38
C TRP A 41 9.64 3.39 20.60
N LYS A 42 9.24 2.12 20.39
CA LYS A 42 7.86 1.63 20.46
C LYS A 42 6.89 2.58 19.74
N LEU A 43 7.13 2.83 18.46
CA LEU A 43 6.33 3.77 17.67
C LEU A 43 4.96 3.17 17.30
N PRO A 44 3.89 3.98 17.24
CA PRO A 44 2.56 3.54 16.85
C PRO A 44 2.46 3.42 15.32
N VAL A 45 3.10 2.39 14.76
CA VAL A 45 3.14 2.14 13.31
C VAL A 45 2.91 0.66 12.97
N VAL A 46 2.08 0.40 11.97
CA VAL A 46 1.94 -0.91 11.35
C VAL A 46 2.63 -0.87 10.00
N PHE A 47 3.61 -1.76 9.79
CA PHE A 47 4.27 -1.94 8.51
C PHE A 47 3.55 -3.05 7.74
N VAL A 48 3.16 -2.78 6.50
CA VAL A 48 2.48 -3.75 5.64
C VAL A 48 3.29 -3.89 4.36
N VAL A 49 3.85 -5.08 4.14
CA VAL A 49 4.42 -5.43 2.84
C VAL A 49 3.35 -6.11 1.99
N GLU A 50 3.03 -5.52 0.84
CA GLU A 50 2.18 -6.12 -0.17
C GLU A 50 3.03 -7.05 -1.04
N ASN A 51 3.01 -8.33 -0.68
CA ASN A 51 3.74 -9.36 -1.40
C ASN A 51 2.92 -9.89 -2.58
N ASN A 52 3.07 -9.22 -3.72
CA ASN A 52 2.45 -9.62 -4.99
C ASN A 52 3.32 -10.54 -5.87
N GLN A 53 4.36 -11.13 -5.27
CA GLN A 53 5.34 -12.04 -5.87
C GLN A 53 6.41 -11.43 -6.81
N TYR A 54 6.26 -10.17 -7.24
CA TYR A 54 7.16 -9.56 -8.24
C TYR A 54 7.47 -8.08 -8.02
N ALA A 55 8.76 -7.77 -7.85
CA ALA A 55 9.32 -6.44 -7.96
C ALA A 55 9.60 -6.08 -9.43
N MET A 56 8.68 -5.38 -10.08
CA MET A 56 8.60 -5.26 -11.54
C MET A 56 8.54 -6.65 -12.18
N GLY A 57 9.68 -7.18 -12.63
CA GLY A 57 9.83 -8.53 -13.19
C GLY A 57 10.73 -9.47 -12.38
N THR A 58 11.26 -9.01 -11.23
CA THR A 58 12.10 -9.84 -10.37
C THR A 58 11.21 -10.56 -9.36
N SER A 59 11.07 -11.88 -9.52
CA SER A 59 10.33 -12.72 -8.56
C SER A 59 10.96 -12.69 -7.17
N VAL A 60 10.13 -12.68 -6.12
CA VAL A 60 10.55 -12.76 -4.70
C VAL A 60 11.58 -13.88 -4.46
N LYS A 61 11.38 -15.04 -5.10
CA LYS A 61 12.27 -16.22 -5.00
C LYS A 61 13.73 -15.94 -5.38
N ARG A 62 13.96 -14.89 -6.17
CA ARG A 62 15.27 -14.48 -6.67
C ARG A 62 15.89 -13.32 -5.90
N THR A 63 15.17 -12.77 -4.91
CA THR A 63 15.59 -11.55 -4.19
C THR A 63 16.30 -11.81 -2.88
N ALA A 64 16.14 -12.99 -2.28
CA ALA A 64 16.77 -13.36 -1.01
C ALA A 64 16.88 -14.89 -0.88
N ASN A 65 17.58 -15.33 0.16
CA ASN A 65 17.69 -16.74 0.55
C ASN A 65 16.40 -17.30 1.22
N HIS A 66 15.37 -16.47 1.41
CA HIS A 66 14.06 -16.87 1.92
C HIS A 66 12.94 -16.08 1.23
N GLU A 67 11.78 -16.72 1.07
CA GLU A 67 10.61 -16.13 0.41
C GLU A 67 9.65 -15.46 1.40
N ASP A 68 9.54 -16.00 2.63
CA ASP A 68 8.71 -15.43 3.69
C ASP A 68 9.27 -14.07 4.12
N ILE A 69 8.65 -12.98 3.68
CA ILE A 69 9.12 -11.62 3.96
C ILE A 69 8.84 -11.24 5.41
N TYR A 70 7.72 -11.67 6.01
CA TYR A 70 7.37 -11.34 7.40
C TYR A 70 8.50 -11.70 8.39
N LYS A 71 9.31 -12.73 8.08
CA LYS A 71 10.44 -13.17 8.92
C LYS A 71 11.50 -12.10 9.12
N LEU A 72 11.56 -11.05 8.30
CA LEU A 72 12.45 -9.91 8.53
C LEU A 72 12.16 -9.23 9.87
N GLY A 73 10.91 -9.24 10.35
CA GLY A 73 10.54 -8.69 11.66
C GLY A 73 11.15 -9.45 12.85
N LEU A 74 11.45 -10.75 12.69
CA LEU A 74 11.96 -11.60 13.77
C LEU A 74 13.33 -11.12 14.28
N GLY A 75 14.18 -10.60 13.39
CA GLY A 75 15.50 -10.07 13.76
C GLY A 75 15.43 -8.82 14.65
N TYR A 76 14.26 -8.20 14.78
CA TYR A 76 14.02 -7.01 15.60
C TYR A 76 13.12 -7.29 16.81
N GLU A 77 12.79 -8.57 17.06
CA GLU A 77 11.79 -8.97 18.05
C GLU A 77 10.43 -8.28 17.81
N MET A 78 10.15 -7.89 16.57
CA MET A 78 8.91 -7.25 16.17
C MET A 78 7.85 -8.32 15.91
N PRO A 79 6.65 -8.22 16.52
CA PRO A 79 5.53 -9.08 16.14
C PRO A 79 5.30 -9.01 14.64
N CYS A 80 5.32 -10.17 13.99
CA CYS A 80 5.16 -10.27 12.56
C CYS A 80 4.42 -11.53 12.14
N LEU A 81 3.66 -11.42 11.05
CA LEU A 81 2.84 -12.51 10.54
C LEU A 81 2.59 -12.39 9.03
N PRO A 82 2.47 -13.52 8.32
CA PRO A 82 1.85 -13.54 7.01
C PRO A 82 0.32 -13.48 7.15
N VAL A 83 -0.32 -12.79 6.21
CA VAL A 83 -1.78 -12.69 6.06
C VAL A 83 -2.12 -13.01 4.62
N ASP A 84 -3.11 -13.87 4.42
CA ASP A 84 -3.72 -14.05 3.11
C ASP A 84 -4.52 -12.78 2.77
N ALA A 85 -3.99 -11.97 1.87
CA ALA A 85 -4.62 -10.71 1.47
C ALA A 85 -5.62 -10.89 0.33
N MET A 86 -5.85 -12.12 -0.11
CA MET A 86 -6.98 -12.48 -0.98
C MET A 86 -8.26 -12.74 -0.17
N ASP A 87 -8.19 -12.76 1.17
CA ASP A 87 -9.34 -12.78 2.08
C ASP A 87 -9.44 -11.46 2.87
N PRO A 88 -10.36 -10.54 2.50
CA PRO A 88 -10.50 -9.25 3.17
C PRO A 88 -10.82 -9.34 4.67
N GLU A 89 -11.47 -10.41 5.14
CA GLU A 89 -11.73 -10.61 6.56
C GLU A 89 -10.44 -10.90 7.33
N LYS A 90 -9.54 -11.71 6.75
CA LYS A 90 -8.21 -11.97 7.34
C LYS A 90 -7.35 -10.71 7.40
N VAL A 91 -7.44 -9.86 6.38
CA VAL A 91 -6.80 -8.54 6.40
C VAL A 91 -7.37 -7.68 7.53
N ALA A 92 -8.70 -7.62 7.68
CA ALA A 92 -9.36 -6.85 8.74
C ALA A 92 -8.99 -7.34 10.15
N GLU A 93 -9.00 -8.65 10.39
CA GLU A 93 -8.60 -9.27 11.66
C GLU A 93 -7.16 -8.91 12.05
N ALA A 94 -6.21 -9.09 11.12
CA ALA A 94 -4.80 -8.82 11.37
C ALA A 94 -4.52 -7.31 11.53
N ALA A 95 -5.15 -6.47 10.71
CA ALA A 95 -5.03 -5.02 10.82
C ALA A 95 -5.59 -4.52 12.16
N PHE A 96 -6.74 -5.04 12.60
CA PHE A 96 -7.34 -4.66 13.87
C PHE A 96 -6.39 -4.90 15.05
N GLU A 97 -5.85 -6.11 15.20
CA GLU A 97 -4.91 -6.41 16.30
C GLU A 97 -3.63 -5.57 16.21
N ALA A 98 -3.05 -5.43 15.02
CA ALA A 98 -1.84 -4.65 14.82
C ALA A 98 -2.04 -3.16 15.14
N ILE A 99 -3.17 -2.58 14.75
CA ILE A 99 -3.54 -1.19 15.01
C ILE A 99 -3.80 -1.00 16.50
N GLU A 100 -4.57 -1.87 17.15
CA GLU A 100 -4.83 -1.77 18.58
C GLU A 100 -3.55 -1.91 19.40
N ARG A 101 -2.63 -2.78 18.99
CA ARG A 101 -1.29 -2.91 19.57
C ARG A 101 -0.47 -1.64 19.48
N ALA A 102 -0.41 -1.06 18.28
CA ALA A 102 0.30 0.20 18.07
C ALA A 102 -0.33 1.33 18.90
N ARG A 103 -1.66 1.39 18.95
CA ARG A 103 -2.44 2.43 19.66
C ARG A 103 -2.25 2.39 21.17
N ARG A 104 -2.19 1.20 21.77
CA ARG A 104 -1.95 1.01 23.21
C ARG A 104 -0.49 1.19 23.64
N GLY A 105 0.41 1.50 22.69
CA GLY A 105 1.80 1.85 22.95
C GLY A 105 2.75 0.65 23.04
N ASP A 106 2.31 -0.53 22.62
CA ASP A 106 3.11 -1.76 22.64
C ASP A 106 4.13 -1.84 21.48
N GLY A 107 4.16 -0.81 20.63
CA GLY A 107 5.08 -0.68 19.51
C GLY A 107 4.53 -1.27 18.21
N PRO A 108 5.40 -1.39 17.19
CA PRO A 108 4.96 -1.69 15.84
C PRO A 108 4.66 -3.18 15.61
N THR A 109 4.00 -3.45 14.49
CA THR A 109 3.75 -4.81 13.95
C THR A 109 4.11 -4.83 12.47
N PHE A 110 4.64 -5.96 11.99
CA PHE A 110 4.94 -6.17 10.57
C PHE A 110 4.06 -7.25 9.94
N ILE A 111 3.26 -6.88 8.95
CA ILE A 111 2.35 -7.78 8.24
C ILE A 111 2.88 -8.01 6.84
N GLU A 112 3.02 -9.28 6.43
CA GLU A 112 3.15 -9.65 5.02
C GLU A 112 1.79 -9.99 4.44
N ALA A 113 1.21 -9.05 3.71
CA ALA A 113 -0.04 -9.21 2.98
C ALA A 113 0.25 -9.94 1.65
N ARG A 114 -0.03 -11.25 1.61
CA ARG A 114 0.21 -12.10 0.44
C ARG A 114 -0.93 -11.93 -0.55
N THR A 115 -0.61 -11.44 -1.74
CA THR A 115 -1.57 -11.12 -2.79
C THR A 115 -0.95 -11.43 -4.16
N TYR A 116 -1.62 -11.03 -5.24
CA TYR A 116 -1.13 -11.20 -6.59
C TYR A 116 -1.52 -10.04 -7.51
N ARG A 117 -0.56 -9.53 -8.30
CA ARG A 117 -0.82 -8.43 -9.25
C ARG A 117 -1.26 -8.98 -10.60
N TYR A 118 -2.54 -8.85 -10.96
CA TYR A 118 -3.06 -9.45 -12.20
C TYR A 118 -2.57 -8.82 -13.51
N ARG A 119 -2.13 -7.56 -13.49
CA ARG A 119 -1.61 -6.84 -14.67
C ARG A 119 -0.10 -6.65 -14.57
N GLY A 120 0.54 -6.28 -15.68
CA GLY A 120 1.95 -5.87 -15.70
C GLY A 120 2.26 -4.79 -14.66
N HIS A 121 3.55 -4.56 -14.39
CA HIS A 121 3.99 -3.58 -13.39
C HIS A 121 3.50 -2.17 -13.67
N SER A 122 3.36 -1.84 -14.95
CA SER A 122 2.78 -0.60 -15.44
C SER A 122 2.05 -0.87 -16.76
N MET A 123 1.38 0.15 -17.30
CA MET A 123 0.69 0.06 -18.60
C MET A 123 1.61 -0.35 -19.76
N SER A 124 2.92 -0.12 -19.65
CA SER A 124 3.90 -0.42 -20.68
C SER A 124 4.64 -1.75 -20.45
N ASP A 125 4.37 -2.46 -19.35
CA ASP A 125 5.04 -3.71 -19.02
C ASP A 125 4.37 -4.91 -19.69
N ALA A 126 5.11 -5.58 -20.57
CA ALA A 126 4.66 -6.75 -21.31
C ALA A 126 4.73 -8.07 -20.50
N GLU A 127 5.17 -8.02 -19.24
CA GLU A 127 5.16 -9.12 -18.27
C GLU A 127 5.79 -10.48 -18.70
N PRO A 128 6.95 -10.51 -19.40
CA PRO A 128 7.51 -11.77 -19.94
C PRO A 128 8.08 -12.73 -18.88
N TYR A 129 8.04 -12.35 -17.61
CA TYR A 129 8.68 -13.04 -16.49
C TYR A 129 7.73 -13.98 -15.71
N ARG A 130 6.48 -14.13 -16.18
CA ARG A 130 5.46 -15.01 -15.60
C ARG A 130 4.56 -15.57 -16.69
N SER A 131 3.89 -16.68 -16.42
CA SER A 131 2.99 -17.30 -17.40
C SER A 131 1.56 -16.79 -17.27
N LYS A 132 0.80 -16.87 -18.37
CA LYS A 132 -0.64 -16.58 -18.33
C LYS A 132 -1.39 -17.57 -17.44
N ASP A 133 -0.92 -18.82 -17.36
CA ASP A 133 -1.51 -19.87 -16.53
C ASP A 133 -1.35 -19.55 -15.04
N GLU A 134 -0.19 -19.03 -14.62
CA GLU A 134 0.05 -18.57 -13.25
C GLU A 134 -0.94 -17.45 -12.87
N VAL A 135 -1.11 -16.45 -13.74
CA VAL A 135 -2.06 -15.35 -13.52
C VAL A 135 -3.49 -15.88 -13.47
N ALA A 136 -3.86 -16.82 -14.34
CA ALA A 136 -5.19 -17.41 -14.39
C ALA A 136 -5.51 -18.23 -13.13
N GLU A 137 -4.51 -18.92 -12.56
CA GLU A 137 -4.67 -19.63 -11.29
C GLU A 137 -4.99 -18.66 -10.15
N HIS A 138 -4.20 -17.59 -9.99
CA HIS A 138 -4.42 -16.59 -8.94
C HIS A 138 -5.71 -15.76 -9.09
N LYS A 139 -6.29 -15.71 -10.29
CA LYS A 139 -7.60 -15.07 -10.52
C LYS A 139 -8.78 -15.90 -10.01
N LYS A 140 -8.59 -17.20 -9.74
CA LYS A 140 -9.64 -18.02 -9.12
C LYS A 140 -9.91 -17.60 -7.69
N ASP A 141 -8.91 -17.03 -7.03
CA ASP A 141 -8.97 -16.55 -5.65
C ASP A 141 -9.27 -15.04 -5.59
N ASP A 142 -9.97 -14.46 -6.58
CA ASP A 142 -10.24 -13.03 -6.60
C ASP A 142 -11.02 -12.58 -5.34
N PRO A 143 -10.47 -11.65 -4.53
CA PRO A 143 -11.10 -11.22 -3.28
C PRO A 143 -12.49 -10.59 -3.52
N ILE A 144 -12.73 -9.97 -4.67
CA ILE A 144 -14.02 -9.35 -4.99
C ILE A 144 -15.08 -10.44 -5.20
N GLU A 145 -14.75 -11.48 -5.97
CA GLU A 145 -15.66 -12.61 -6.20
C GLU A 145 -15.91 -13.41 -4.92
N ILE A 146 -14.88 -13.62 -4.09
CA ILE A 146 -15.03 -14.27 -2.77
C ILE A 146 -16.01 -13.49 -1.89
N VAL A 147 -15.86 -12.16 -1.79
CA VAL A 147 -16.77 -11.33 -1.00
C VAL A 147 -18.17 -11.32 -1.58
N LYS A 148 -18.30 -11.22 -2.91
CA LYS A 148 -19.60 -11.31 -3.60
C LYS A 148 -20.33 -12.62 -3.24
N HIS A 149 -19.65 -13.75 -3.33
CA HIS A 149 -20.21 -15.06 -2.99
C HIS A 149 -20.66 -15.10 -1.52
N ARG A 150 -19.84 -14.62 -0.58
CA ARG A 150 -20.20 -14.57 0.85
C ARG A 150 -21.45 -13.72 1.09
N ILE A 151 -21.56 -12.55 0.45
CA ILE A 151 -22.72 -11.66 0.58
C ILE A 151 -24.01 -12.38 0.13
N LEU A 152 -23.97 -13.04 -1.01
CA LEU A 152 -25.12 -13.76 -1.58
C LEU A 152 -25.51 -14.98 -0.74
N GLU A 153 -24.54 -15.79 -0.32
CA GLU A 153 -24.78 -16.97 0.53
C GLU A 153 -25.42 -16.59 1.86
N ASN A 154 -25.04 -15.45 2.43
CA ASN A 154 -25.59 -14.94 3.68
C ASN A 154 -26.87 -14.10 3.51
N ASN A 155 -27.34 -13.89 2.27
CA ASN A 155 -28.48 -13.04 1.94
C ASN A 155 -28.36 -11.60 2.50
N TRP A 156 -27.14 -11.05 2.51
CA TRP A 156 -26.92 -9.65 2.93
C TRP A 156 -27.25 -8.64 1.84
N ALA A 157 -27.21 -9.07 0.58
CA ALA A 157 -27.70 -8.35 -0.58
C ALA A 157 -28.13 -9.31 -1.69
N THR A 158 -28.90 -8.81 -2.63
CA THR A 158 -29.31 -9.49 -3.87
C THR A 158 -28.34 -9.20 -5.02
N GLU A 159 -28.39 -10.02 -6.08
CA GLU A 159 -27.59 -9.79 -7.29
C GLU A 159 -27.90 -8.41 -7.90
N GLU A 160 -29.18 -8.01 -7.94
CA GLU A 160 -29.62 -6.72 -8.48
C GLU A 160 -29.04 -5.54 -7.67
N GLU A 161 -28.98 -5.65 -6.33
CA GLU A 161 -28.37 -4.64 -5.48
C GLU A 161 -26.85 -4.54 -5.71
N LEU A 162 -26.17 -5.67 -5.92
CA LEU A 162 -24.74 -5.70 -6.21
C LEU A 162 -24.42 -5.14 -7.60
N GLU A 163 -25.21 -5.47 -8.62
CA GLU A 163 -25.11 -4.88 -9.96
C GLU A 163 -25.32 -3.37 -9.92
N LYS A 164 -26.25 -2.88 -9.09
CA LYS A 164 -26.46 -1.45 -8.88
C LYS A 164 -25.24 -0.76 -8.26
N ILE A 165 -24.56 -1.40 -7.31
CA ILE A 165 -23.32 -0.86 -6.71
C ILE A 165 -22.17 -0.81 -7.75
N ASP A 166 -22.04 -1.83 -8.59
CA ASP A 166 -21.06 -1.85 -9.68
C ASP A 166 -21.33 -0.73 -10.69
N GLN A 167 -22.60 -0.54 -11.07
CA GLN A 167 -23.00 0.52 -11.99
C GLN A 167 -22.73 1.91 -11.41
N GLN A 168 -23.04 2.14 -10.12
CA GLN A 168 -22.73 3.40 -9.43
C GLN A 168 -21.22 3.67 -9.38
N SER A 169 -20.41 2.62 -9.20
CA SER A 169 -18.95 2.75 -9.19
C SER A 169 -18.40 3.15 -10.56
N LYS A 170 -18.97 2.60 -11.65
CA LYS A 170 -18.62 2.97 -13.03
C LYS A 170 -18.99 4.42 -13.35
N GLU A 171 -20.22 4.81 -13.02
CA GLU A 171 -20.69 6.19 -13.21
C GLU A 171 -19.79 7.19 -12.48
N PHE A 172 -19.44 6.90 -11.22
CA PHE A 172 -18.54 7.75 -10.46
C PHE A 172 -17.14 7.88 -11.09
N VAL A 173 -16.59 6.79 -11.64
CA VAL A 173 -15.30 6.84 -12.35
C VAL A 173 -15.41 7.67 -13.63
N GLU A 174 -16.50 7.55 -14.38
CA GLU A 174 -16.76 8.37 -15.58
C GLU A 174 -16.86 9.87 -15.23
N GLU A 175 -17.58 10.23 -14.16
CA GLU A 175 -17.64 11.60 -13.65
C GLU A 175 -16.24 12.13 -13.28
N CYS A 176 -15.39 11.32 -12.64
CA CYS A 176 -14.02 11.70 -12.32
C CYS A 176 -13.19 11.95 -13.59
N VAL A 177 -13.34 11.11 -14.61
CA VAL A 177 -12.64 11.24 -15.90
C VAL A 177 -13.08 12.52 -16.61
N GLU A 178 -14.38 12.77 -16.70
CA GLU A 178 -14.92 13.98 -17.32
C GLU A 178 -14.42 15.23 -16.61
N PHE A 179 -14.43 15.24 -15.27
CA PHE A 179 -13.87 16.33 -14.48
C PHE A 179 -12.38 16.57 -14.79
N MET A 180 -11.58 15.50 -14.89
CA MET A 180 -10.15 15.61 -15.21
C MET A 180 -9.91 16.12 -16.64
N GLU A 181 -10.67 15.67 -17.63
CA GLU A 181 -10.54 16.10 -19.02
C GLU A 181 -11.00 17.54 -19.26
N GLN A 182 -12.01 17.99 -18.51
CA GLN A 182 -12.54 19.36 -18.58
C GLN A 182 -11.75 20.35 -17.70
N SER A 183 -10.92 19.85 -16.79
CA SER A 183 -10.09 20.70 -15.94
C SER A 183 -9.06 21.46 -16.78
N PRO A 184 -8.93 22.79 -16.60
CA PRO A 184 -7.91 23.54 -17.31
C PRO A 184 -6.52 23.07 -16.88
N TYR A 185 -5.56 23.08 -17.81
CA TYR A 185 -4.16 22.92 -17.46
C TYR A 185 -3.75 23.95 -16.40
N PRO A 186 -2.87 23.58 -15.45
CA PRO A 186 -2.32 24.55 -14.51
C PRO A 186 -1.54 25.63 -15.27
N ASP A 187 -1.59 26.86 -14.75
CA ASP A 187 -0.72 27.94 -15.23
C ASP A 187 0.75 27.51 -15.14
N THR A 188 1.53 27.77 -16.19
CA THR A 188 2.96 27.41 -16.26
C THR A 188 3.77 28.02 -15.13
N GLU A 189 3.38 29.19 -14.62
CA GLU A 189 4.06 29.85 -13.50
C GLU A 189 4.01 29.01 -12.21
N LYS A 190 3.03 28.12 -12.06
CA LYS A 190 2.92 27.23 -10.89
C LYS A 190 4.08 26.25 -10.75
N ILE A 191 4.92 26.08 -11.77
CA ILE A 191 6.12 25.24 -11.67
C ILE A 191 7.13 25.78 -10.65
N TYR A 192 7.08 27.08 -10.35
CA TYR A 192 7.96 27.74 -9.39
C TYR A 192 7.39 27.79 -7.98
N ASP A 193 6.08 27.57 -7.84
CA ASP A 193 5.41 27.50 -6.55
C ASP A 193 5.81 26.23 -5.78
N TYR A 194 5.70 26.26 -4.45
CA TYR A 194 5.91 25.11 -3.54
C TYR A 194 7.32 24.51 -3.51
N VAL A 195 8.30 25.10 -4.20
CA VAL A 195 9.72 24.73 -4.07
C VAL A 195 10.31 25.27 -2.76
N TYR A 196 9.96 26.51 -2.42
CA TYR A 196 10.32 27.17 -1.16
C TYR A 196 9.09 27.83 -0.54
N ALA A 197 9.10 27.97 0.80
CA ALA A 197 8.06 28.72 1.50
C ALA A 197 8.25 30.26 1.39
N GLN A 198 9.43 30.70 0.97
CA GLN A 198 9.75 32.13 0.79
C GLN A 198 9.26 32.61 -0.57
N GLU A 199 8.49 33.69 -0.59
CA GLU A 199 8.00 34.33 -1.81
C GLU A 199 9.14 34.99 -2.62
N ASP A 200 10.20 35.44 -1.95
CA ASP A 200 11.32 36.19 -2.54
C ASP A 200 12.57 35.34 -2.76
N TYR A 201 12.41 34.08 -3.18
CA TYR A 201 13.54 33.17 -3.33
C TYR A 201 14.53 33.66 -4.42
N PRO A 202 15.80 33.99 -4.07
CA PRO A 202 16.70 34.79 -4.90
C PRO A 202 17.24 34.09 -6.15
N PHE A 203 16.83 32.84 -6.39
CA PHE A 203 17.24 32.03 -7.54
C PHE A 203 16.10 31.73 -8.53
N ILE A 204 14.85 32.07 -8.22
CA ILE A 204 13.71 31.90 -9.17
C ILE A 204 13.74 33.01 -10.24
N ASN A 205 14.08 34.25 -9.86
CA ASN A 205 14.17 35.40 -10.78
C ASN A 205 15.45 35.46 -11.64
N LYS A 206 16.30 34.42 -11.62
CA LYS A 206 17.58 34.39 -12.38
C LYS A 206 17.49 33.61 -13.70
N LEU A 207 16.32 33.57 -14.31
CA LEU A 207 16.15 33.20 -15.73
C LEU A 207 16.60 34.35 -16.65
N GLU A 208 17.80 34.88 -16.40
CA GLU A 208 18.66 35.48 -17.43
C GLU A 208 19.88 34.55 -17.60
N ASN A 209 19.62 33.26 -17.81
CA ASN A 209 20.64 32.39 -18.40
C ASN A 209 20.44 32.42 -19.91
N ASN A 210 21.01 33.46 -20.52
CA ASN A 210 21.34 33.51 -21.95
C ASN A 210 22.22 32.33 -22.36
#